data_AF-A0A8S9B762-F1
#
_entry.id   AF-A0A8S9B762-F1
#
_cell.length_a   1.000
_cell.length_b   1.000
_cell.length_c   1.000
_cell.angle_alpha   90.00
_cell.angle_beta   90.00
_cell.angle_gamma   90.00
#
_symmetry.space_group_name_H-M   'P 1'
#
loop_
_entity.id
_entity.type
_entity.pdbx_description
1 polymer ?
#
loop_
_entity_poly.entity_id
_entity_poly.type
_entity_poly.pdbx_seq_one_letter_code
_entity_poly.pdbx_strand_id
1 'polypeptide(L)'
;MSSEATPISPARFAEALKDLPLSTLHLKAAELRNSIAHLDYSNEQLKPFADGTEPSVNGQPDQDCVDAIRENEIVVARMQERIALLRAEVEGRGSSWLEFQSAEELKDGEGEEDLVNGTGEGQGGEVGEEERSNAWRDGTFQTGRIVNGEVRMDGQRQVNGATNGTSNTGGTLDDENLRRAMEERMRALSEEDDDEGMHL
;
A
#
# COMPACT_ATOMS: atom_id res chain seq x y z
N MET A 1 -23.32 4.36 11.77
CA MET A 1 -22.40 5.01 12.72
C MET A 1 -22.17 4.04 13.88
N SER A 2 -21.11 3.23 13.80
CA SER A 2 -20.77 2.22 14.80
C SER A 2 -19.61 2.75 15.64
N SER A 3 -19.91 3.64 16.60
CA SER A 3 -18.92 4.35 17.43
C SER A 3 -18.64 3.67 18.78
N GLU A 4 -19.08 2.42 18.98
CA GLU A 4 -18.99 1.71 20.27
C GLU A 4 -17.99 0.55 20.30
N ALA A 5 -17.19 0.33 19.26
CA ALA A 5 -16.10 -0.63 19.34
C ALA A 5 -14.92 0.00 20.11
N THR A 6 -14.90 -0.14 21.43
CA THR A 6 -13.73 0.25 22.23
C THR A 6 -12.49 -0.45 21.68
N PRO A 7 -11.44 0.28 21.29
CA PRO A 7 -10.20 -0.34 20.82
C PRO A 7 -9.65 -1.29 21.88
N ILE A 8 -9.13 -2.44 21.46
CA ILE A 8 -8.39 -3.34 22.36
C ILE A 8 -7.23 -2.57 22.99
N SER A 9 -7.12 -2.64 24.33
CA SER A 9 -6.02 -2.01 25.05
C SER A 9 -4.68 -2.62 24.65
N PRO A 10 -3.57 -1.85 24.64
CA PRO A 10 -2.24 -2.35 24.31
C PRO A 10 -1.85 -3.60 25.11
N ALA A 11 -2.13 -3.64 26.41
CA ALA A 11 -1.82 -4.79 27.27
C ALA A 11 -2.55 -6.08 26.85
N ARG A 12 -3.85 -6.00 26.53
CA ARG A 12 -4.61 -7.16 26.02
C ARG A 12 -4.15 -7.59 24.63
N PHE A 13 -3.75 -6.63 23.79
CA PHE A 13 -3.17 -6.95 22.48
C PHE A 13 -1.87 -7.74 22.66
N ALA A 14 -0.94 -7.25 23.48
CA ALA A 14 0.32 -7.93 23.79
C ALA A 14 0.11 -9.34 24.36
N GLU A 15 -0.83 -9.52 25.28
CA GLU A 15 -1.15 -10.84 25.83
C GLU A 15 -1.62 -11.82 24.74
N ALA A 16 -2.46 -11.36 23.81
CA ALA A 16 -2.95 -12.18 22.71
C ALA A 16 -1.87 -12.57 21.70
N LEU A 17 -0.77 -11.81 21.59
CA LEU A 17 0.31 -12.13 20.66
C LEU A 17 1.03 -13.44 21.03
N LYS A 18 1.15 -13.73 22.34
CA LYS A 18 1.88 -14.89 22.88
C LYS A 18 1.38 -16.23 22.33
N ASP A 19 0.09 -16.34 22.03
CA ASP A 19 -0.53 -17.57 21.56
C ASP A 19 -0.52 -17.71 20.03
N LEU A 20 -0.10 -16.67 19.29
CA LEU A 20 -0.10 -16.67 17.83
C LEU A 20 1.19 -17.26 17.25
N PRO A 21 1.15 -18.01 16.14
CA PRO A 21 2.36 -18.47 15.45
C PRO A 21 3.07 -17.30 14.73
N LEU A 22 4.37 -17.45 14.49
CA LEU A 22 5.21 -16.41 13.88
C LEU A 22 4.69 -15.92 12.53
N SER A 23 4.17 -16.82 11.69
CA SER A 23 3.56 -16.47 10.40
C SER A 23 2.34 -15.56 10.55
N THR A 24 1.54 -15.73 11.60
CA THR A 24 0.40 -14.85 11.88
C THR A 24 0.88 -13.48 12.37
N LEU A 25 1.98 -13.42 13.13
CA LEU A 25 2.59 -12.15 13.52
C LEU A 25 3.06 -11.37 12.28
N HIS A 26 3.63 -12.04 11.28
CA HIS A 26 4.01 -11.41 10.00
C HIS A 26 2.80 -10.81 9.29
N LEU A 27 1.72 -11.59 9.15
CA LEU A 27 0.50 -11.12 8.51
C LEU A 27 -0.08 -9.91 9.25
N LYS A 28 -0.05 -9.92 10.59
CA LYS A 28 -0.53 -8.78 11.39
C LYS A 28 0.35 -7.55 11.28
N ALA A 29 1.67 -7.71 11.18
CA ALA A 29 2.57 -6.60 10.91
C ALA A 29 2.27 -5.98 9.53
N ALA A 30 2.13 -6.81 8.49
CA ALA A 30 1.81 -6.35 7.14
C ALA A 30 0.46 -5.62 7.06
N GLU A 31 -0.58 -6.16 7.72
CA GLU A 31 -1.90 -5.53 7.80
C GLU A 31 -1.87 -4.15 8.46
N LEU A 32 -1.16 -4.02 9.59
CA LEU A 32 -1.03 -2.75 10.30
C LEU A 32 -0.25 -1.72 9.48
N ARG A 33 0.85 -2.12 8.83
CA ARG A 33 1.62 -1.22 7.95
C ARG A 33 0.80 -0.75 6.76
N ASN A 34 0.07 -1.66 6.11
CA ASN A 34 -0.83 -1.28 5.03
C ASN A 34 -1.93 -0.30 5.51
N SER A 35 -2.49 -0.53 6.70
CA SER A 35 -3.48 0.37 7.29
C SER A 35 -2.91 1.76 7.57
N ILE A 36 -1.67 1.85 8.07
CA ILE A 36 -0.96 3.13 8.26
C ILE A 36 -0.75 3.83 6.92
N ALA A 37 -0.23 3.12 5.91
CA ALA A 37 0.01 3.69 4.59
C ALA A 37 -1.29 4.26 3.97
N HIS A 38 -2.42 3.59 4.16
CA HIS A 38 -3.72 4.10 3.71
C HIS A 38 -4.16 5.37 4.45
N LEU A 39 -3.91 5.45 5.76
CA LEU A 39 -4.22 6.64 6.56
C LEU A 39 -3.32 7.81 6.17
N ASP A 40 -2.03 7.58 5.96
CA ASP A 40 -1.08 8.61 5.53
C ASP A 40 -1.48 9.17 4.16
N TYR A 41 -1.80 8.30 3.21
CA TYR A 41 -2.31 8.70 1.90
C TYR A 41 -3.65 9.46 1.99
N SER A 42 -4.55 9.05 2.88
CA SER A 42 -5.79 9.79 3.13
C SER A 42 -5.51 11.18 3.72
N ASN A 43 -4.56 11.29 4.64
CA ASN A 43 -4.19 12.56 5.25
C ASN A 43 -3.58 13.51 4.22
N GLU A 44 -2.71 13.00 3.34
CA GLU A 44 -2.15 13.79 2.23
C GLU A 44 -3.22 14.35 1.30
N GLN A 45 -4.26 13.57 0.99
CA GLN A 45 -5.39 14.04 0.17
C GLN A 45 -6.27 15.07 0.89
N LEU A 46 -6.35 15.01 2.23
CA LEU A 46 -7.13 15.96 3.03
C LEU A 46 -6.37 17.28 3.26
N LYS A 47 -5.02 17.28 3.23
CA LYS A 47 -4.19 18.46 3.48
C LYS A 47 -4.59 19.69 2.65
N PRO A 48 -4.82 19.60 1.32
CA PRO A 48 -5.21 20.78 0.54
C PRO A 48 -6.50 21.47 1.03
N PHE A 49 -7.47 20.68 1.47
CA PHE A 49 -8.73 21.16 2.03
C PHE A 49 -8.53 21.72 3.44
N ALA A 50 -7.78 20.99 4.28
CA ALA A 50 -7.46 21.39 5.64
C ALA A 50 -6.64 22.69 5.70
N ASP A 51 -5.74 22.92 4.75
CA ASP A 51 -4.89 24.11 4.69
C ASP A 51 -5.57 25.29 3.95
N GLY A 52 -6.74 25.07 3.35
CA GLY A 52 -7.42 26.08 2.54
C GLY A 52 -6.79 26.31 1.16
N THR A 53 -5.82 25.48 0.76
CA THR A 53 -5.08 25.65 -0.51
C THR A 53 -5.83 25.08 -1.71
N GLU A 54 -6.78 24.18 -1.49
CA GLU A 54 -7.65 23.65 -2.52
C GLU A 54 -8.55 24.77 -3.11
N PRO A 55 -8.61 24.93 -4.45
CA PRO A 55 -9.41 25.98 -5.09
C PRO A 55 -10.89 26.02 -4.68
N SER A 56 -11.48 24.88 -4.31
CA SER A 56 -12.88 24.78 -3.93
C SER A 56 -13.22 25.44 -2.58
N VAL A 57 -12.24 25.60 -1.68
CA VAL A 57 -12.44 26.14 -0.32
C VAL A 57 -12.09 27.64 -0.18
N ASN A 58 -11.79 28.32 -1.30
CA ASN A 58 -11.58 29.77 -1.37
C ASN A 58 -10.58 30.33 -0.33
N GLY A 59 -9.51 29.61 -0.02
CA GLY A 59 -8.50 30.07 0.94
C GLY A 59 -8.88 29.87 2.41
N GLN A 60 -10.00 29.20 2.70
CA GLN A 60 -10.44 28.91 4.06
C GLN A 60 -10.22 27.42 4.40
N PRO A 61 -9.52 27.11 5.51
CA PRO A 61 -9.42 25.76 6.06
C PRO A 61 -10.77 25.09 6.25
N ASP A 62 -10.92 23.87 5.74
CA ASP A 62 -12.04 23.00 6.08
C ASP A 62 -11.80 22.33 7.45
N GLN A 63 -12.59 22.71 8.45
CA GLN A 63 -12.44 22.22 9.82
C GLN A 63 -12.72 20.72 9.94
N ASP A 64 -13.63 20.16 9.14
CA ASP A 64 -13.92 18.73 9.17
C ASP A 64 -12.71 17.93 8.65
N CYS A 65 -12.02 18.45 7.63
CA CYS A 65 -10.78 17.87 7.13
C CYS A 65 -9.65 17.96 8.16
N VAL A 66 -9.51 19.10 8.86
CA VAL A 66 -8.53 19.28 9.95
C VAL A 66 -8.78 18.28 11.09
N ASP A 67 -10.04 18.11 11.49
CA ASP A 67 -10.40 17.21 12.57
C ASP A 67 -10.23 15.74 12.17
N ALA A 68 -10.55 15.38 10.93
CA ALA A 68 -10.32 14.04 10.37
C ALA A 68 -8.84 13.67 10.32
N ILE A 69 -7.96 14.58 9.87
CA ILE A 69 -6.51 14.36 9.88
C ILE A 69 -6.03 14.09 11.32
N ARG A 70 -6.47 14.92 12.29
CA ARG A 70 -6.08 14.75 13.70
C ARG A 70 -6.52 13.39 14.26
N GLU A 71 -7.73 12.94 13.93
CA GLU A 71 -8.21 11.63 14.36
C GLU A 71 -7.41 10.49 13.72
N ASN A 72 -7.11 10.59 12.43
CA ASN A 72 -6.28 9.62 11.72
C ASN A 72 -4.88 9.51 12.32
N GLU A 73 -4.24 10.62 12.68
CA GLU A 73 -2.93 10.64 13.35
C GLU A 73 -2.96 9.89 14.69
N ILE A 74 -4.04 10.02 15.47
CA ILE A 74 -4.22 9.26 16.72
C ILE A 74 -4.35 7.75 16.41
N VAL A 75 -5.03 7.38 15.33
CA VAL A 75 -5.14 5.98 14.90
C VAL A 75 -3.78 5.43 14.45
N VAL A 76 -3.02 6.19 13.65
CA VAL A 76 -1.66 5.85 13.21
C VAL A 76 -0.76 5.61 14.42
N ALA A 77 -0.75 6.51 15.41
CA ALA A 77 0.05 6.35 16.62
C ALA A 77 -0.27 5.05 17.37
N ARG A 78 -1.56 4.68 17.48
CA ARG A 78 -1.99 3.40 18.10
C ARG A 78 -1.58 2.19 17.27
N MET A 79 -1.61 2.27 15.95
CA MET A 79 -1.15 1.19 15.08
C MET A 79 0.37 1.01 15.17
N GLN A 80 1.14 2.10 15.25
CA GLN A 80 2.57 2.07 15.50
C GLN A 80 2.92 1.46 16.86
N GLU A 81 2.17 1.80 17.92
CA GLU A 81 2.32 1.15 19.24
C GLU A 81 2.10 -0.37 19.15
N ARG A 82 1.11 -0.82 18.39
CA ARG A 82 0.86 -2.25 18.15
C ARG A 82 1.99 -2.92 17.36
N ILE A 83 2.58 -2.23 16.37
CA ILE A 83 3.77 -2.71 15.66
C ILE A 83 4.95 -2.86 16.63
N ALA A 84 5.16 -1.91 17.55
CA ALA A 84 6.20 -2.02 18.57
C ALA A 84 6.00 -3.24 19.49
N LEU A 85 4.75 -3.53 19.87
CA LEU A 85 4.42 -4.74 20.64
C LEU A 85 4.66 -6.03 19.85
N LEU A 86 4.33 -6.05 18.55
CA LEU A 86 4.66 -7.17 17.65
C LEU A 86 6.18 -7.38 17.57
N ARG A 87 6.94 -6.31 17.42
CA ARG A 87 8.41 -6.35 17.41
C ARG A 87 8.96 -6.96 18.68
N ALA A 88 8.52 -6.47 19.84
CA ALA A 88 8.98 -6.99 21.14
C ALA A 88 8.65 -8.48 21.32
N GLU A 89 7.48 -8.94 20.85
CA GLU A 89 7.12 -10.36 20.90
C GLU A 89 8.01 -11.22 19.97
N VAL A 90 8.24 -10.76 18.74
CA VAL A 90 9.09 -11.47 17.76
C VAL A 90 10.52 -11.60 18.27
N GLU A 91 11.10 -10.50 18.75
CA GLU A 91 12.44 -10.46 19.32
C GLU A 91 12.51 -11.29 20.62
N GLY A 92 11.46 -11.27 21.44
CA GLY A 92 11.35 -12.08 22.66
C GLY A 92 11.36 -13.59 22.39
N ARG A 93 10.96 -14.02 21.19
CA ARG A 93 11.05 -15.41 20.71
C ARG A 93 12.40 -15.76 20.09
N GLY A 94 13.31 -14.78 19.96
CA GLY A 94 14.62 -14.95 19.34
C GLY A 94 14.61 -14.86 17.80
N SER A 95 13.51 -14.42 17.20
CA SER A 95 13.43 -14.15 15.76
C SER A 95 13.84 -12.72 15.44
N SER A 96 14.45 -12.48 14.28
CA SER A 96 14.85 -11.14 13.85
C SER A 96 13.64 -10.37 13.32
N TRP A 97 13.41 -9.16 13.84
CA TRP A 97 12.39 -8.26 13.29
C TRP A 97 12.68 -7.82 11.85
N LEU A 98 13.95 -7.82 11.44
CA LEU A 98 14.34 -7.43 10.07
C LEU A 98 13.72 -8.37 9.02
N GLU A 99 13.44 -9.63 9.37
CA GLU A 99 12.75 -10.58 8.49
C GLU A 99 11.29 -10.18 8.20
N PHE A 100 10.73 -9.27 9.02
CA PHE A 100 9.38 -8.75 8.87
C PHE A 100 9.34 -7.46 8.07
N GLN A 101 10.49 -6.87 7.74
CA GLN A 101 10.58 -5.67 6.92
C GLN A 101 10.69 -6.05 5.45
N SER A 102 10.03 -5.29 4.59
CA SER A 102 10.23 -5.43 3.15
C SER A 102 11.61 -4.88 2.75
N ALA A 103 12.15 -5.35 1.63
CA ALA A 103 13.43 -4.83 1.11
C ALA A 103 13.41 -3.32 0.83
N GLU A 104 12.22 -2.73 0.67
CA GLU A 104 12.04 -1.29 0.48
C GLU A 104 12.05 -0.54 1.82
N GLU A 105 11.38 -1.09 2.86
CA GLU A 105 11.42 -0.52 4.22
C GLU A 105 12.83 -0.50 4.82
N LEU A 106 13.68 -1.47 4.48
CA LEU A 106 15.07 -1.51 4.92
C LEU A 106 15.91 -0.38 4.28
N LYS A 107 15.61 0.02 3.04
CA LYS A 107 16.32 1.11 2.36
C LYS A 107 15.91 2.48 2.88
N ASP A 108 14.64 2.63 3.24
CA ASP A 108 14.10 3.88 3.79
C ASP A 108 14.58 4.15 5.23
N GLY A 109 14.89 3.10 6.01
CA GLY A 109 15.40 3.21 7.39
C GLY A 109 16.89 3.57 7.51
N GLU A 110 17.69 3.35 6.46
CA GLU A 110 19.13 3.69 6.46
C GLU A 110 19.39 5.22 6.42
N GLY A 111 18.35 6.04 6.32
CA GLY A 111 18.44 7.51 6.35
C GLY A 111 18.25 8.16 7.72
N GLU A 112 17.86 7.44 8.77
CA GLU A 112 17.41 8.09 10.03
C GLU A 112 17.74 7.30 11.31
N GLU A 113 18.89 6.59 11.37
CA GLU A 113 19.38 5.94 12.59
C GLU A 113 20.89 6.19 12.81
N ASP A 114 21.21 6.92 13.89
CA ASP A 114 22.53 7.06 14.55
C ASP A 114 23.70 7.75 13.80
N LEU A 115 23.78 9.08 13.89
CA LEU A 115 25.05 9.83 13.83
C LEU A 115 25.32 10.58 15.14
N VAL A 116 25.61 9.84 16.21
CA VAL A 116 26.32 10.38 17.38
C VAL A 116 27.82 10.15 17.23
N ASN A 117 28.49 11.27 16.93
CA ASN A 117 29.89 11.64 17.22
C ASN A 117 31.03 11.05 16.35
N GLY A 118 31.58 11.92 15.48
CA GLY A 118 32.89 11.72 14.85
C GLY A 118 33.27 12.87 13.91
N THR A 119 33.98 13.85 14.45
CA THR A 119 34.59 15.03 13.79
C THR A 119 35.18 14.79 12.39
N GLY A 120 34.79 15.61 11.41
CA GLY A 120 35.49 15.74 10.12
C GLY A 120 34.84 16.78 9.20
N GLU A 121 35.52 17.90 8.98
CA GLU A 121 35.15 18.96 8.03
C GLU A 121 35.04 18.41 6.60
N GLY A 122 33.95 18.73 5.90
CA GLY A 122 33.71 18.34 4.51
C GLY A 122 32.55 19.10 3.89
N GLN A 123 32.87 19.86 2.86
CA GLN A 123 32.08 20.91 2.23
C GLN A 123 31.18 20.36 1.11
N GLY A 124 29.92 20.79 1.05
CA GLY A 124 29.13 20.88 -0.19
C GLY A 124 28.21 19.70 -0.52
N GLY A 125 26.92 20.01 -0.66
CA GLY A 125 25.92 19.11 -1.23
C GLY A 125 24.52 19.51 -0.79
N GLU A 126 23.96 20.55 -1.43
CA GLU A 126 22.53 20.83 -1.40
C GLU A 126 21.83 19.66 -2.12
N VAL A 127 21.44 18.65 -1.35
CA VAL A 127 20.59 17.56 -1.81
C VAL A 127 19.18 18.05 -1.56
N GLY A 128 18.54 18.53 -2.64
CA GLY A 128 17.11 18.75 -2.65
C GLY A 128 16.40 17.49 -2.18
N GLU A 129 15.43 17.67 -1.30
CA GLU A 129 14.49 16.65 -0.87
C GLU A 129 13.80 16.06 -2.10
N GLU A 130 14.40 15.04 -2.71
CA GLU A 130 13.67 14.13 -3.58
C GLU A 130 12.72 13.37 -2.67
N GLU A 131 11.51 13.92 -2.58
CA GLU A 131 10.35 13.30 -1.98
C GLU A 131 10.28 11.84 -2.44
N ARG A 132 10.61 10.96 -1.48
CA ARG A 132 10.43 9.51 -1.49
C ARG A 132 9.23 9.15 -2.38
N SER A 133 9.50 8.59 -3.55
CA SER A 133 8.43 8.20 -4.47
C SER A 133 7.76 6.95 -3.92
N ASN A 134 6.80 7.15 -3.01
CA ASN A 134 5.88 6.10 -2.59
C ASN A 134 5.31 5.44 -3.85
N ALA A 135 5.25 4.12 -3.92
CA ALA A 135 4.67 3.40 -5.07
C ALA A 135 3.16 3.70 -5.28
N TRP A 136 2.56 4.43 -4.33
CA TRP A 136 1.23 5.03 -4.38
C TRP A 136 1.21 6.43 -5.02
N ARG A 137 2.35 7.14 -5.04
CA ARG A 137 2.56 8.47 -5.63
C ARG A 137 2.99 8.39 -7.10
N ASP A 138 3.78 7.40 -7.50
CA ASP A 138 4.32 7.28 -8.87
C ASP A 138 3.33 6.66 -9.88
N GLY A 139 2.18 6.17 -9.39
CA GLY A 139 1.17 5.49 -10.21
C GLY A 139 1.45 4.01 -10.44
N THR A 140 2.44 3.42 -9.77
CA THR A 140 2.75 1.98 -9.84
C THR A 140 1.60 1.13 -9.27
N PHE A 141 0.94 1.58 -8.20
CA PHE A 141 -0.27 0.94 -7.68
C PHE A 141 -1.53 1.76 -7.99
N GLN A 142 -2.34 1.29 -8.94
CA GLN A 142 -3.69 1.79 -9.20
C GLN A 142 -4.72 0.85 -8.55
N THR A 143 -5.53 1.38 -7.64
CA THR A 143 -6.65 0.61 -7.07
C THR A 143 -7.90 0.81 -7.92
N GLY A 144 -8.50 -0.29 -8.37
CA GLY A 144 -9.76 -0.29 -9.12
C GLY A 144 -10.92 -0.84 -8.30
N ARG A 145 -12.13 -0.41 -8.66
CA ARG A 145 -13.39 -0.93 -8.13
C ARG A 145 -14.01 -1.93 -9.11
N ILE A 146 -14.38 -3.11 -8.62
CA ILE A 146 -15.11 -4.09 -9.44
C ILE A 146 -16.61 -3.77 -9.39
N VAL A 147 -17.21 -3.47 -10.54
CA VAL A 147 -18.65 -3.24 -10.69
C VAL A 147 -19.17 -4.17 -11.78
N ASN A 148 -20.13 -5.03 -11.45
CA ASN A 148 -20.70 -6.03 -12.37
C ASN A 148 -19.66 -6.95 -13.04
N GLY A 149 -18.57 -7.28 -12.35
CA GLY A 149 -17.49 -8.14 -12.86
C GLY A 149 -16.43 -7.41 -13.70
N GLU A 150 -16.56 -6.10 -13.88
CA GLU A 150 -15.60 -5.27 -14.61
C GLU A 150 -14.76 -4.44 -13.63
N VAL A 151 -13.43 -4.50 -13.78
CA VAL A 151 -12.50 -3.67 -12.99
C VAL A 151 -12.52 -2.25 -13.56
N ARG A 152 -13.05 -1.28 -12.80
CA ARG A 152 -12.96 0.16 -13.09
C ARG A 152 -11.83 0.78 -12.30
N MET A 153 -10.82 1.34 -12.97
CA MET A 153 -9.74 2.09 -12.31
C MET A 153 -10.16 3.55 -12.13
N ASP A 154 -10.04 4.11 -10.92
CA ASP A 154 -10.44 5.50 -10.61
C ASP A 154 -9.43 6.57 -11.10
N GLY A 155 -8.51 6.20 -12.00
CA GLY A 155 -7.39 7.05 -12.46
C GLY A 155 -7.56 7.76 -13.80
N GLN A 156 -8.64 7.55 -14.56
CA GLN A 156 -8.82 8.25 -15.83
C GLN A 156 -9.39 9.66 -15.60
N ARG A 157 -8.50 10.63 -15.36
CA ARG A 157 -8.76 12.03 -15.75
C ARG A 157 -9.14 12.03 -17.23
N GLN A 158 -10.42 12.24 -17.52
CA GLN A 158 -10.89 12.55 -18.86
C GLN A 158 -10.27 13.88 -19.30
N VAL A 159 -9.10 13.82 -19.93
CA VAL A 159 -8.54 14.96 -20.66
C VAL A 159 -9.17 14.93 -22.05
N ASN A 160 -10.27 15.67 -22.20
CA ASN A 160 -10.78 16.07 -23.51
C ASN A 160 -9.76 17.05 -24.14
N GLY A 161 -9.02 16.58 -25.14
CA GLY A 161 -8.11 17.42 -25.94
C GLY A 161 -7.48 16.63 -27.08
N ALA A 162 -7.63 17.14 -28.30
CA ALA A 162 -7.40 16.44 -29.55
C ALA A 162 -5.91 16.21 -29.95
N THR A 163 -5.70 15.13 -30.72
CA THR A 163 -4.63 14.89 -31.73
C THR A 163 -3.16 14.94 -31.30
N ASN A 164 -2.44 13.82 -31.36
CA ASN A 164 -1.65 13.35 -32.52
C ASN A 164 -0.75 12.18 -32.08
N GLY A 165 -0.60 11.16 -32.92
CA GLY A 165 -0.12 9.84 -32.51
C GLY A 165 1.37 9.75 -32.15
N THR A 166 1.68 8.80 -31.27
CA THR A 166 2.80 7.87 -31.43
C THR A 166 2.47 6.60 -30.63
N SER A 167 2.51 5.47 -31.32
CA SER A 167 2.24 4.13 -30.83
C SER A 167 3.15 3.72 -29.66
N ASN A 168 2.56 3.36 -28.53
CA ASN A 168 3.10 2.30 -27.68
C ASN A 168 2.00 1.25 -27.46
N THR A 169 2.29 0.07 -27.98
CA THR A 169 1.40 -1.05 -28.24
C THR A 169 1.04 -1.77 -26.93
N GLY A 170 -0.09 -1.41 -26.32
CA GLY A 170 -0.77 -2.19 -25.28
C GLY A 170 -2.15 -2.56 -25.81
N GLY A 171 -2.25 -3.69 -26.52
CA GLY A 171 -3.45 -4.09 -27.23
C GLY A 171 -4.63 -4.35 -26.28
N THR A 172 -5.68 -3.56 -26.42
CA THR A 172 -7.01 -3.90 -25.92
C THR A 172 -7.50 -5.10 -26.72
N LEU A 173 -7.38 -6.31 -26.16
CA LEU A 173 -8.04 -7.48 -26.75
C LEU A 173 -9.53 -7.32 -26.50
N ASP A 174 -10.29 -6.97 -27.54
CA ASP A 174 -11.75 -7.00 -27.48
C ASP A 174 -12.20 -8.40 -27.03
N ASP A 175 -13.19 -8.46 -26.14
CA ASP A 175 -13.64 -9.67 -25.44
C ASP A 175 -13.91 -10.88 -26.37
N GLU A 176 -14.27 -10.62 -27.63
CA GLU A 176 -14.47 -11.66 -28.65
C GLU A 176 -13.17 -12.40 -29.02
N ASN A 177 -12.06 -11.68 -29.13
CA ASN A 177 -10.75 -12.26 -29.43
C ASN A 177 -10.21 -13.05 -28.23
N LEU A 178 -10.45 -12.56 -27.01
CA LEU A 178 -10.08 -13.26 -25.78
C LEU A 178 -10.86 -14.56 -25.61
N ARG A 179 -12.17 -14.52 -25.91
CA ARG A 179 -13.04 -15.71 -25.89
C ARG A 179 -12.57 -16.75 -26.90
N ARG A 180 -12.23 -16.33 -28.12
CA ARG A 180 -11.72 -17.21 -29.17
C ARG A 180 -10.38 -17.84 -28.77
N ALA A 181 -9.47 -17.06 -28.20
CA ALA A 181 -8.16 -17.56 -27.74
C ALA A 181 -8.30 -18.57 -26.58
N MET A 182 -9.24 -18.37 -25.66
CA MET A 182 -9.51 -19.35 -24.59
C MET A 182 -10.13 -20.64 -25.14
N GLU A 183 -11.05 -20.53 -26.10
CA GLU A 183 -11.72 -21.69 -26.70
C GLU A 183 -10.75 -22.54 -27.52
N GLU A 184 -9.80 -21.91 -28.22
CA GLU A 184 -8.73 -22.58 -28.96
C GLU A 184 -7.75 -23.29 -28.02
N ARG A 185 -7.39 -22.66 -26.89
CA ARG A 185 -6.55 -23.27 -25.85
C ARG A 185 -7.24 -24.45 -25.16
N MET A 186 -8.55 -24.37 -24.93
CA MET A 186 -9.29 -25.47 -24.30
C MET A 186 -9.46 -26.65 -25.26
N ARG A 187 -9.59 -26.41 -26.57
CA ARG A 187 -9.62 -27.47 -27.59
C ARG A 187 -8.27 -28.18 -27.70
N ALA A 188 -7.16 -27.44 -27.68
CA ALA A 188 -5.82 -28.03 -27.70
C ALA A 188 -5.58 -28.96 -26.49
N LEU A 189 -6.06 -28.58 -25.31
CA LEU A 189 -5.96 -29.42 -24.10
C LEU A 189 -6.90 -30.63 -24.11
N SER A 190 -8.00 -30.60 -24.86
CA SER A 190 -8.92 -31.75 -24.99
C SER A 190 -8.49 -32.76 -26.05
N GLU A 191 -7.61 -32.38 -26.98
CA GLU A 191 -7.09 -33.28 -28.03
C GLU A 191 -5.84 -34.05 -27.58
N GLU A 192 -5.23 -33.69 -26.44
CA GLU A 192 -4.03 -34.37 -25.88
C GLU A 192 -4.35 -35.57 -24.95
N ASP A 193 -5.61 -35.78 -24.55
CA ASP A 193 -6.00 -36.84 -23.59
C ASP A 193 -6.50 -38.15 -24.24
N ASP A 194 -6.55 -38.25 -25.58
CA ASP A 194 -7.10 -39.43 -26.28
C ASP A 194 -6.05 -40.43 -26.84
N ASP A 195 -4.74 -40.20 -26.66
CA ASP A 195 -3.69 -41.04 -27.28
C ASP A 195 -2.66 -41.66 -26.30
N GLU A 196 -3.08 -42.05 -25.09
CA GLU A 196 -2.27 -42.95 -24.23
C GLU A 196 -3.09 -44.10 -23.62
N GLY A 197 -3.84 -44.77 -24.50
CA GLY A 197 -4.49 -46.05 -24.24
C GLY A 197 -3.63 -47.26 -24.65
N MET A 198 -3.08 -47.95 -23.65
CA MET A 198 -2.88 -49.41 -23.55
C MET A 198 -2.81 -50.22 -24.85
N HIS A 199 -1.61 -50.71 -25.20
CA HIS A 199 -1.48 -52.00 -25.88
C HIS A 199 -0.60 -52.95 -25.05
N LEU A 200 -1.24 -54.07 -24.70
CA LEU A 200 -0.75 -55.26 -24.00
C LEU A 200 0.54 -55.85 -24.57
#